data_AF-A0A3C0S9X4-F1
#
_entry.id   AF-A0A3C0S9X4-F1
#
_cell.length_a   1.000
_cell.length_b   1.000
_cell.length_c   1.000
_cell.angle_alpha   90.00
_cell.angle_beta   90.00
_cell.angle_gamma   90.00
#
_symmetry.space_group_name_H-M   'P 1'
#
loop_
_entity.id
_entity.type
_entity.pdbx_description
1 polymer ?
#
loop_
_entity_poly.entity_id
_entity_poly.type
_entity_poly.pdbx_seq_one_letter_code
_entity_poly.pdbx_strand_id
1 'polypeptide(L)'
;MSVFINKNGLTVGNSSRDLFEEVMRGTGFVMGRNSSLYIENAGLHDKLIVVTRGADSRSPLRTEKFPANQFQKAVDLFTCWCAEG
;
A
#
# COMPACT_ATOMS: atom_id res chain seq x y z
N MET A 1 16.76 -3.71 1.15
CA MET A 1 15.78 -3.87 2.25
C MET A 1 14.78 -2.73 2.13
N SER A 2 13.53 -3.01 1.76
CA SER A 2 12.49 -1.98 1.72
C SER A 2 12.02 -1.73 3.16
N VAL A 3 12.17 -0.50 3.65
CA VAL A 3 11.62 -0.10 4.95
C VAL A 3 10.21 0.39 4.70
N PHE A 4 9.23 -0.26 5.33
CA PHE A 4 7.84 0.15 5.29
C PHE A 4 7.46 0.82 6.59
N ILE A 5 6.66 1.89 6.52
CA ILE A 5 6.29 2.71 7.68
C ILE A 5 4.77 2.85 7.71
N ASN A 6 4.14 2.59 8.86
CA ASN A 6 2.70 2.77 9.00
C ASN A 6 2.30 4.23 9.31
N LYS A 7 1.00 4.48 9.47
CA LYS A 7 0.46 5.82 9.80
C LYS A 7 1.05 6.45 11.06
N ASN A 8 1.51 5.63 12.01
CA ASN A 8 2.06 6.08 13.28
C ASN A 8 3.58 6.32 13.24
N GLY A 9 4.22 6.14 12.09
CA GLY A 9 5.68 6.26 11.95
C GLY A 9 6.44 5.03 12.42
N LEU A 10 5.76 3.89 12.64
CA LEU A 10 6.38 2.64 13.07
C LEU A 10 6.77 1.78 11.86
N THR A 11 7.90 1.09 11.97
CA THR A 11 8.36 0.16 10.94
C THR A 11 7.46 -1.07 10.86
N VAL A 12 7.08 -1.43 9.64
CA VAL A 12 6.28 -2.60 9.30
C VAL A 12 7.18 -3.63 8.65
N GLY A 13 6.92 -4.91 8.93
CA GLY A 13 7.60 -6.01 8.25
C GLY A 13 7.34 -6.00 6.74
N ASN A 14 8.26 -6.59 5.97
CA ASN A 14 8.19 -6.58 4.51
C ASN A 14 7.51 -7.82 3.90
N SER A 15 7.00 -8.73 4.73
CA SER A 15 6.25 -9.88 4.25
C SER A 15 4.81 -9.48 3.88
N SER A 16 4.19 -10.22 2.95
CA SER A 16 2.77 -10.03 2.60
C SER A 16 1.85 -10.17 3.82
N ARG A 17 2.24 -11.00 4.79
CA ARG A 17 1.53 -11.18 6.05
C ARG A 17 1.60 -9.93 6.94
N ASP A 18 2.78 -9.33 7.10
CA ASP A 18 2.93 -8.13 7.92
C ASP A 18 2.16 -6.95 7.32
N LEU A 19 2.24 -6.81 5.99
CA LEU A 19 1.45 -5.83 5.25
C LEU A 19 -0.06 -6.09 5.39
N PHE A 20 -0.49 -7.35 5.37
CA PHE A 20 -1.90 -7.70 5.58
C PHE A 20 -2.37 -7.29 6.97
N GLU A 21 -1.61 -7.64 8.00
CA GLU A 21 -1.95 -7.28 9.37
C GLU A 21 -2.03 -5.76 9.53
N GLU A 22 -1.07 -5.00 9.00
CA GLU A 22 -1.08 -3.54 9.13
C GLU A 22 -2.18 -2.86 8.32
N VAL A 23 -2.41 -3.27 7.07
CA VAL A 23 -3.35 -2.62 6.15
C VAL A 23 -4.79 -3.07 6.39
N MET A 24 -5.03 -4.33 6.76
CA MET A 24 -6.40 -4.84 6.94
C MET A 24 -6.88 -4.80 8.39
N ARG A 25 -5.97 -4.88 9.36
CA ARG A 25 -6.30 -5.03 10.79
C ARG A 25 -5.69 -3.96 11.69
N GLY A 26 -4.61 -3.32 11.22
CA GLY A 26 -3.88 -2.27 11.92
C GLY A 26 -4.35 -0.86 11.57
N THR A 27 -3.42 0.01 11.23
CA THR A 27 -3.71 1.43 10.95
C THR A 27 -4.39 1.67 9.60
N GLY A 28 -4.40 0.66 8.72
CA GLY A 28 -5.01 0.77 7.40
C GLY A 28 -4.14 1.47 6.37
N PHE A 29 -2.86 1.70 6.67
CA PHE A 29 -1.99 2.52 5.84
C PHE A 29 -0.52 2.15 6.02
N VAL A 30 0.18 1.96 4.90
CA VAL A 30 1.61 1.69 4.82
C VAL A 30 2.24 2.56 3.74
N MET A 31 3.39 3.16 4.06
CA MET A 31 4.27 3.85 3.13
C MET A 31 5.49 3.02 2.83
N GLY A 32 5.91 3.05 1.58
CA GLY A 32 7.20 2.57 1.12
C GLY A 32 7.90 3.65 0.30
N ARG A 33 8.95 3.24 -0.41
CA ARG A 33 9.73 4.15 -1.24
C ARG A 33 8.89 4.66 -2.42
N ASN A 34 8.63 5.97 -2.43
CA ASN A 34 7.83 6.67 -3.44
C ASN A 34 6.42 6.05 -3.69
N SER A 35 5.92 5.25 -2.76
CA SER A 35 4.65 4.53 -2.93
C SER A 35 3.92 4.40 -1.60
N SER A 36 2.60 4.28 -1.63
CA SER A 36 1.79 3.99 -0.45
C SER A 36 0.69 2.97 -0.76
N LEU A 37 0.25 2.27 0.28
CA LEU A 37 -0.75 1.21 0.27
C LEU A 37 -1.71 1.47 1.43
N TYR A 38 -2.99 1.68 1.15
CA TYR A 38 -3.95 2.03 2.19
C TYR A 38 -5.38 1.62 1.90
N ILE A 39 -6.22 1.58 2.93
CA ILE A 39 -7.65 1.31 2.79
C ILE A 39 -8.43 2.62 2.66
N GLU A 40 -9.32 2.66 1.68
CA GLU A 40 -10.33 3.69 1.49
C GLU A 40 -11.71 3.07 1.69
N ASN A 41 -12.56 3.72 2.49
CA ASN A 41 -13.96 3.31 2.61
C ASN A 41 -14.75 3.91 1.45
N ALA A 42 -15.15 3.07 0.49
CA ALA A 42 -15.98 3.47 -0.65
C ALA A 42 -17.49 3.39 -0.34
N GLY A 43 -17.85 2.85 0.84
CA GLY A 43 -19.22 2.80 1.35
C GLY A 43 -19.28 2.26 2.78
N LEU A 44 -20.49 1.99 3.27
CA LEU A 44 -20.72 1.49 4.65
C LEU A 44 -20.05 0.12 4.88
N HIS A 45 -20.04 -0.72 3.84
CA HIS A 45 -19.47 -2.07 3.86
C HIS A 45 -18.40 -2.30 2.79
N ASP A 46 -18.17 -1.31 1.92
CA ASP A 46 -17.24 -1.44 0.80
C ASP A 46 -15.91 -0.79 1.13
N LYS A 47 -14.85 -1.60 1.07
CA LYS A 47 -13.47 -1.19 1.32
C LYS A 47 -12.65 -1.45 0.07
N LEU A 48 -11.96 -0.42 -0.38
CA LEU A 48 -10.99 -0.50 -1.46
C LEU A 48 -9.59 -0.41 -0.88
N ILE A 49 -8.68 -1.19 -1.44
CA ILE A 49 -7.26 -1.07 -1.23
C ILE A 49 -6.73 -0.14 -2.33
N VAL A 50 -6.11 0.95 -1.93
CA VAL A 50 -5.56 1.95 -2.82
C VAL A 50 -4.05 1.86 -2.77
N VAL A 51 -3.44 1.75 -3.95
CA VAL A 51 -2.00 1.82 -4.14
C VAL A 51 -1.70 3.10 -4.89
N THR A 52 -0.82 3.94 -4.34
CA THR A 52 -0.35 5.15 -5.03
C THR A 52 1.15 5.11 -5.21
N ARG A 53 1.62 5.63 -6.35
CA ARG A 53 3.03 5.93 -6.61
C ARG A 53 3.16 7.42 -6.85
N GLY A 54 4.08 8.06 -6.14
CA GLY A 54 4.44 9.46 -6.36
C GLY A 54 4.96 9.70 -7.77
N ALA A 55 4.76 10.91 -8.29
CA ALA A 55 5.41 11.31 -9.53
C ALA A 55 6.92 11.43 -9.30
N ASP A 56 7.71 10.87 -10.21
CA ASP A 56 9.16 11.09 -10.27
C ASP A 56 9.53 11.63 -11.66
N SER A 57 10.82 11.90 -11.88
CA SER A 57 11.27 12.45 -13.17
C SER A 57 11.11 11.47 -14.35
N ARG A 58 10.71 10.21 -14.10
CA ARG A 58 10.58 9.14 -15.09
C ARG A 58 9.16 8.62 -15.24
N SER A 59 8.22 9.01 -14.37
CA SER A 59 6.89 8.44 -14.32
C SER A 59 5.87 9.37 -13.67
N PRO A 60 4.64 9.45 -14.23
CA PRO A 60 3.57 10.24 -13.65
C PRO A 60 3.07 9.63 -12.34
N LEU A 61 2.39 10.46 -11.54
CA LEU A 61 1.59 10.02 -10.40
C LEU A 61 0.60 8.95 -10.88
N ARG A 62 0.59 7.80 -10.20
CA ARG A 62 -0.34 6.71 -10.53
C ARG A 62 -1.07 6.23 -9.29
N THR A 63 -2.35 5.96 -9.45
CA THR A 63 -3.21 5.42 -8.41
C THR A 63 -3.99 4.26 -8.98
N GLU A 64 -3.95 3.13 -8.29
CA GLU A 64 -4.71 1.93 -8.63
C GLU A 64 -5.55 1.53 -7.42
N LYS A 65 -6.80 1.13 -7.67
CA LYS A 65 -7.75 0.71 -6.63
C LYS A 65 -8.12 -0.76 -6.84
N PHE A 66 -8.13 -1.51 -5.76
CA PHE A 66 -8.46 -2.92 -5.73
C PHE A 66 -9.57 -3.18 -4.72
N PRO A 67 -10.52 -4.10 -4.98
CA PRO A 67 -11.40 -4.58 -3.94
C PRO A 67 -10.61 -5.31 -2.84
N ALA A 68 -11.11 -5.31 -1.60
CA ALA A 68 -10.42 -5.92 -0.45
C ALA A 68 -10.02 -7.40 -0.66
N ASN A 69 -10.76 -8.15 -1.48
CA ASN A 69 -10.44 -9.54 -1.81
C ASN A 69 -9.25 -9.70 -2.78
N GLN A 70 -8.76 -8.61 -3.39
CA GLN A 70 -7.59 -8.60 -4.28
C GLN A 70 -6.33 -8.08 -3.57
N PHE A 71 -6.24 -8.29 -2.26
CA PHE A 71 -5.12 -7.82 -1.44
C PHE A 71 -3.74 -8.21 -1.99
N GLN A 72 -3.58 -9.47 -2.41
CA GLN A 72 -2.29 -9.92 -2.93
C GLN A 72 -1.86 -9.11 -4.16
N LYS A 73 -2.78 -8.82 -5.10
CA LYS A 73 -2.46 -8.00 -6.27
C LYS A 73 -2.05 -6.57 -5.90
N ALA A 74 -2.71 -5.98 -4.90
CA ALA A 74 -2.36 -4.65 -4.41
C ALA A 74 -0.96 -4.63 -3.78
N VAL A 75 -0.61 -5.65 -2.99
CA VAL A 75 0.73 -5.81 -2.40
C VAL A 75 1.80 -6.04 -3.48
N ASP A 76 1.52 -6.90 -4.46
CA ASP A 76 2.45 -7.17 -5.56
C ASP A 76 2.75 -5.89 -6.34
N LEU A 77 1.72 -5.08 -6.62
CA LEU A 77 1.90 -3.79 -7.28
C LEU A 77 2.68 -2.80 -6.39
N PHE A 78 2.31 -2.68 -5.12
CA PHE A 78 2.98 -1.80 -4.16
C PHE A 78 4.47 -2.13 -4.01
N THR A 79 4.80 -3.41 -3.88
CA THR A 79 6.19 -3.88 -3.73
C THR A 79 6.98 -3.69 -5.02
N CYS A 80 6.36 -3.93 -6.19
CA CYS A 80 6.95 -3.63 -7.50
C CYS A 80 7.30 -2.15 -7.62
N TRP A 81 6.36 -1.24 -7.33
CA TRP A 81 6.61 0.21 -7.38
C TRP A 81 7.66 0.68 -6.36
N CYS A 82 7.70 0.08 -5.18
CA CYS A 82 8.74 0.37 -4.18
C CYS A 82 10.14 -0.06 -4.65
N ALA A 83 10.26 -1.08 -5.51
CA ALA A 83 11.53 -1.56 -6.05
C ALA A 83 12.03 -0.72 -7.23
N GLU A 84 11.14 -0.03 -7.94
CA GLU A 84 11.48 0.84 -9.08
C GLU A 84 11.97 2.25 -8.67
N GLY A 85 11.54 2.71 -7.48
CA GLY A 85 11.81 4.06 -6.96
C GLY A 85 13.20 4.30 -6.39
#